data_AF-A0A7X7B4K8-F1
#
_entry.id   AF-A0A7X7B4K8-F1
#
_cell.length_a   1.000
_cell.length_b   1.000
_cell.length_c   1.000
_cell.angle_alpha   90.00
_cell.angle_beta   90.00
_cell.angle_gamma   90.00
#
_symmetry.space_group_name_H-M   'P 1'
#
loop_
_entity.id
_entity.type
_entity.pdbx_description
1 polymer ?
#
loop_
_entity_poly.entity_id
_entity_poly.type
_entity_poly.pdbx_seq_one_letter_code
_entity_poly.pdbx_strand_id
1 'polypeptide(L)' 'MTLTSKELLLIQDNIKMTENTAKFMEGCAEIVTDPQVKSMCQQMAREHRSDIQMLLKHINSATM' A
#
# COMPACT_ATOMS: atom_id res chain seq x y z
N MET A 1 -13.57 3.18 18.99
CA MET A 1 -14.07 1.80 18.99
C MET A 1 -12.85 0.92 18.80
N THR A 2 -12.54 0.05 19.77
CA THR A 2 -11.35 -0.80 19.68
C THR A 2 -11.59 -1.88 18.63
N LEU A 3 -10.64 -2.06 17.71
CA LEU A 3 -10.70 -3.14 16.73
C LEU A 3 -10.52 -4.48 17.42
N THR A 4 -11.22 -5.50 16.93
CA THR A 4 -10.96 -6.89 17.34
C THR A 4 -9.59 -7.35 16.82
N SER A 5 -9.04 -8.40 17.42
CA SER A 5 -7.76 -8.99 16.96
C SER A 5 -7.81 -9.48 15.52
N LYS A 6 -8.98 -9.94 15.05
CA LYS A 6 -9.15 -10.38 13.65
C LYS A 6 -9.12 -9.21 12.68
N GLU A 7 -9.74 -8.08 13.03
CA GLU A 7 -9.72 -6.86 12.22
C GLU A 7 -8.32 -6.26 12.18
N LEU A 8 -7.61 -6.23 13.32
CA LEU A 8 -6.20 -5.79 13.36
C LEU A 8 -5.31 -6.64 12.45
N LEU A 9 -5.45 -7.98 12.51
CA LEU A 9 -4.69 -8.88 11.65
C LEU A 9 -5.01 -8.66 10.18
N LEU A 10 -6.30 -8.51 9.83
CA LEU A 10 -6.73 -8.21 8.46
C LEU A 10 -6.09 -6.92 7.94
N ILE A 11 -6.04 -5.85 8.74
CA ILE A 11 -5.43 -4.58 8.31
C ILE A 11 -3.91 -4.75 8.14
N GLN A 12 -3.24 -5.49 9.02
CA GLN A 12 -1.80 -5.79 8.89
C GLN A 12 -1.49 -6.59 7.62
N ASP A 13 -2.30 -7.61 7.31
CA ASP A 13 -2.16 -8.39 6.09
C ASP A 13 -2.35 -7.53 4.84
N ASN A 14 -3.35 -6.63 4.86
CA ASN A 14 -3.58 -5.68 3.77
C ASN A 14 -2.43 -4.68 3.60
N ILE A 15 -1.87 -4.16 4.69
CA ILE A 15 -0.68 -3.29 4.61
C ILE A 15 0.47 -4.02 3.90
N LYS A 16 0.75 -5.26 4.31
CA LYS A 16 1.82 -6.06 3.71
C LYS A 16 1.55 -6.36 2.23
N MET A 17 0.31 -6.69 1.88
CA MET A 17 -0.09 -6.90 0.48
C MET A 17 0.14 -5.62 -0.34
N THR A 18 -0.35 -4.48 0.12
CA THR A 18 -0.23 -3.19 -0.57
C THR A 18 1.22 -2.75 -0.70
N GLU A 19 2.07 -3.01 0.31
CA GLU A 19 3.52 -2.77 0.23
C GLU A 19 4.18 -3.58 -0.88
N ASN A 20 3.81 -4.85 -1.02
CA ASN A 20 4.33 -5.71 -2.09
C ASN A 20 3.85 -5.22 -3.46
N THR A 21 2.59 -4.80 -3.58
CA THR A 21 2.05 -4.22 -4.82
C THR A 21 2.77 -2.93 -5.19
N ALA A 22 3.03 -2.03 -4.23
CA ALA A 22 3.79 -0.80 -4.46
C ALA A 22 5.19 -1.10 -5.00
N LYS A 23 5.92 -2.04 -4.39
CA LYS A 23 7.25 -2.47 -4.84
C LYS A 23 7.21 -3.11 -6.23
N PHE A 24 6.19 -3.92 -6.51
CA PHE A 24 6.00 -4.50 -7.83
C PHE A 24 5.79 -3.40 -8.88
N MET A 25 4.98 -2.38 -8.59
CA MET A 25 4.79 -1.24 -9.50
C MET A 25 6.06 -0.40 -9.68
N GLU A 26 6.84 -0.19 -8.61
CA GLU A 26 8.17 0.43 -8.68
C GLU A 26 9.09 -0.36 -9.62
N GLY A 27 9.17 -1.68 -9.48
CA GLY A 27 9.95 -2.54 -10.38
C GLY A 27 9.45 -2.53 -11.83
N CYS A 28 8.13 -2.54 -12.04
CA CYS A 28 7.54 -2.39 -13.37
C CYS A 28 7.96 -1.06 -14.02
N ALA A 29 7.95 0.05 -13.28
CA ALA A 29 8.36 1.37 -13.79
C ALA A 29 9.84 1.42 -14.23
N GLU A 30 10.69 0.52 -13.73
CA GLU A 30 12.10 0.42 -14.12
C GLU A 30 12.30 -0.36 -15.43
N ILE A 31 11.44 -1.33 -15.73
CA ILE A 31 11.61 -2.24 -16.88
C ILE A 31 10.76 -1.84 -18.11
N VAL A 32 9.69 -1.07 -17.92
CA VAL A 32 8.84 -0.63 -19.03
C VAL A 32 9.52 0.47 -19.83
N THR A 33 9.47 0.34 -21.16
CA THR A 33 10.07 1.31 -22.09
C THR A 33 9.09 2.38 -22.53
N ASP A 34 7.79 2.10 -22.46
CA ASP A 34 6.74 3.06 -22.81
C ASP A 34 6.63 4.16 -21.72
N PRO A 35 6.79 5.45 -22.07
CA PRO A 35 6.76 6.54 -21.10
C PRO A 35 5.43 6.71 -20.38
N GLN A 36 4.31 6.43 -21.05
CA GLN A 36 2.98 6.56 -20.45
C GLN A 36 2.75 5.44 -19.43
N VAL A 37 3.08 4.20 -19.79
CA VAL A 37 3.02 3.05 -18.87
C VAL A 37 3.94 3.26 -17.68
N LYS A 38 5.16 3.79 -17.89
CA LYS A 38 6.07 4.14 -16.79
C LYS A 38 5.43 5.12 -15.81
N SER A 39 4.84 6.20 -16.33
CA SER A 39 4.16 7.21 -15.53
C SER A 39 2.99 6.60 -14.74
N MET A 40 2.22 5.72 -15.36
CA MET A 40 1.13 4.98 -14.69
C MET A 40 1.65 4.11 -13.55
N CYS A 41 2.69 3.30 -13.77
CA CYS A 41 3.28 2.47 -12.70
C CYS A 41 3.79 3.32 -11.53
N GLN A 42 4.46 4.45 -11.82
CA GLN A 42 4.92 5.39 -10.79
C GLN A 42 3.74 6.02 -10.02
N GLN A 43 2.65 6.34 -10.70
CA GLN A 43 1.45 6.88 -10.07
C GLN A 43 0.79 5.84 -9.16
N MET A 44 0.60 4.61 -9.63
CA MET A 44 0.04 3.51 -8.85
C MET A 44 0.88 3.19 -7.61
N ALA A 45 2.22 3.21 -7.74
CA ALA A 45 3.10 3.03 -6.59
C ALA A 45 2.87 4.12 -5.53
N ARG A 46 2.75 5.40 -5.93
CA ARG A 46 2.47 6.51 -5.00
C ARG A 46 1.10 6.37 -4.32
N GLU A 47 0.07 5.97 -5.05
CA GLU A 47 -1.26 5.74 -4.51
C GLU A 47 -1.25 4.65 -3.44
N HIS A 48 -0.64 3.50 -3.73
CA HIS A 48 -0.49 2.42 -2.75
C HIS A 48 0.31 2.84 -1.51
N ARG A 49 1.35 3.68 -1.65
CA ARG A 49 2.07 4.26 -0.50
C ARG A 49 1.18 5.15 0.36
N SER A 50 0.29 5.92 -0.25
CA SER A 50 -0.70 6.73 0.46
C SER A 50 -1.73 5.86 1.19
N ASP A 51 -2.21 4.79 0.55
CA ASP A 51 -3.14 3.84 1.17
C ASP A 51 -2.54 3.18 2.41
N ILE A 52 -1.27 2.76 2.34
CA ILE A 52 -0.53 2.21 3.49
C ILE A 52 -0.50 3.21 4.64
N GLN A 53 -0.20 4.49 4.38
CA GLN A 53 -0.20 5.52 5.41
C GLN A 53 -1.58 5.69 6.06
N MET A 54 -2.65 5.58 5.29
CA MET A 54 -4.02 5.61 5.82
C MET A 54 -4.30 4.39 6.71
N LEU A 55 -3.97 3.18 6.25
CA LEU A 55 -4.16 1.95 7.03
C LEU A 55 -3.35 1.95 8.34
N LEU A 56 -2.11 2.46 8.31
CA LEU A 56 -1.28 2.61 9.51
C LEU A 56 -1.90 3.57 10.53
N LYS A 57 -2.53 4.68 10.07
CA LYS A 57 -3.26 5.58 10.97
C LYS A 57 -4.41 4.86 11.66
N HIS A 58 -5.16 4.01 10.94
CA HIS A 58 -6.24 3.22 11.53
C HIS A 58 -5.75 2.24 12.59
N ILE A 59 -4.61 1.57 12.38
CA ILE A 59 -3.99 0.71 13.41
C ILE A 59 -3.59 1.54 14.63
N ASN A 60 -2.87 2.64 14.43
CA ASN A 60 -2.40 3.48 15.54
C ASN A 60 -3.55 4.03 16.38
N SER A 61 -4.63 4.48 15.74
CA SER A 61 -5.84 4.95 16.43
C SER A 61 -6.64 3.86 17.13
N ALA A 62 -6.47 2.58 16.75
CA ALA A 62 -7.15 1.46 17.37
C ALA A 62 -6.36 0.82 18.52
N THR A 63 -5.05 1.08 18.57
CA THR A 63 -4.12 0.53 19.58
C THR A 63 -3.82 1.53 20.70
N MET A 64 -4.22 2.79 20.54
CA MET A 64 -4.27 3.83 21.60
C MET A 64 -5.62 3.81 22.30
#